data_AF-A0A1G9QMC9-F1
#
_entry.id   AF-A0A1G9QMC9-F1
#
_cell.length_a   1.000
_cell.length_b   1.000
_cell.length_c   1.000
_cell.angle_alpha   90.00
_cell.angle_beta   90.00
_cell.angle_gamma   90.00
#
_symmetry.space_group_name_H-M   'P 1'
#
loop_
_entity.id
_entity.type
_entity.pdbx_description
1 polymer ?
#
loop_
_entity_poly.entity_id
_entity_poly.type
_entity_poly.pdbx_seq_one_letter_code
_entity_poly.pdbx_strand_id
1 'polypeptide(L)'
;MESTQTLPVLSAEEQRVLGSLIEKSRTTPDYYPMSLNGLQSACNQKTSRFPIVQYSEELIVNTLNSLKKKGLVSTVTGGSGRVVKFKHNLGIVFPLLPSELSIICILLIRGAQTPGELNTNSGRLYEFDTIEDVQTTLEKLSVAEPAFVKALGRRPGQKEVRYVHLLGDVPDSLPESGRSGESGSIEQLENRVEILEKELSELKDAFYKLMDELS
;
A
#
# COMPACT_ATOMS: atom_id res chain seq x y z
N MET A 1 -15.64 -21.36 -20.23
CA MET A 1 -15.46 -21.50 -18.77
C MET A 1 -14.86 -20.19 -18.31
N GLU A 2 -15.68 -19.29 -17.78
CA GLU A 2 -15.18 -18.07 -17.15
C GLU A 2 -14.47 -18.48 -15.87
N SER A 3 -13.14 -18.52 -15.91
CA SER A 3 -12.33 -18.66 -14.72
C SER A 3 -12.54 -17.41 -13.88
N THR A 4 -13.34 -17.50 -12.83
CA THR A 4 -13.57 -16.41 -11.88
C THR A 4 -12.21 -16.04 -11.28
N GLN A 5 -11.61 -14.96 -11.77
CA GLN A 5 -10.27 -14.56 -11.39
C GLN A 5 -10.33 -13.97 -9.98
N THR A 6 -9.79 -14.70 -9.00
CA THR A 6 -9.77 -14.24 -7.60
C THR A 6 -8.74 -13.12 -7.42
N LEU A 7 -9.06 -12.11 -6.60
CA LEU A 7 -8.09 -11.08 -6.26
C LEU A 7 -6.93 -11.64 -5.43
N PRO A 8 -5.69 -11.16 -5.67
CA PRO A 8 -4.55 -11.53 -4.86
C PRO A 8 -4.61 -10.87 -3.50
N VAL A 9 -4.21 -11.60 -2.46
CA VAL A 9 -3.95 -11.04 -1.13
C VAL A 9 -2.52 -10.51 -1.11
N LEU A 10 -2.36 -9.19 -1.05
CA LEU A 10 -1.05 -8.52 -1.01
C LEU A 10 -0.67 -8.07 0.40
N SER A 11 0.61 -8.19 0.76
CA SER A 11 1.18 -7.58 1.97
C SER A 11 1.25 -6.05 1.85
N ALA A 12 1.50 -5.35 2.96
CA ALA A 12 1.63 -3.89 2.97
C ALA A 12 2.79 -3.40 2.06
N GLU A 13 3.90 -4.13 2.02
CA GLU A 13 5.05 -3.87 1.15
C GLU A 13 4.69 -4.06 -0.31
N GLU A 14 3.99 -5.14 -0.64
CA GLU A 14 3.53 -5.43 -2.00
C GLU A 14 2.55 -4.37 -2.50
N GLN A 15 1.59 -3.95 -1.66
CA GLN A 15 0.66 -2.86 -1.96
C GLN A 15 1.41 -1.55 -2.24
N ARG A 16 2.39 -1.20 -1.40
CA ARG A 16 3.21 0.01 -1.58
C ARG A 16 4.03 -0.03 -2.86
N VAL A 17 4.70 -1.14 -3.14
CA VAL A 17 5.54 -1.29 -4.34
C VAL A 17 4.68 -1.25 -5.60
N LEU A 18 3.57 -1.99 -5.62
CA LEU A 18 2.66 -2.01 -6.76
C LEU A 18 2.03 -0.64 -7.01
N GLY A 19 1.49 0.00 -5.96
CA GLY A 19 0.92 1.33 -6.05
C GLY A 19 1.93 2.38 -6.51
N SER A 20 3.19 2.29 -6.06
CA SER A 20 4.25 3.20 -6.52
C SER A 20 4.58 3.03 -8.01
N LEU A 21 4.60 1.79 -8.52
CA LEU A 21 4.78 1.54 -9.95
C LEU A 21 3.59 2.07 -10.78
N ILE A 22 2.36 1.88 -10.30
CA ILE A 22 1.16 2.40 -10.97
C ILE A 22 1.21 3.93 -11.02
N GLU A 23 1.49 4.58 -9.89
CA GLU A 23 1.61 6.03 -9.79
C GLU A 23 2.62 6.57 -10.81
N LYS A 24 3.85 6.04 -10.77
CA LYS A 24 4.95 6.54 -11.60
C LYS A 24 4.79 6.21 -13.08
N SER A 25 4.01 5.20 -13.44
CA SER A 25 3.65 4.93 -14.84
C SER A 25 2.85 6.06 -15.48
N ARG A 26 2.14 6.87 -14.67
CA ARG A 26 1.32 8.00 -15.13
C ARG A 26 1.98 9.34 -14.85
N THR A 27 2.49 9.54 -13.63
CA THR A 27 3.00 10.86 -13.24
C THR A 27 4.39 11.17 -13.78
N THR A 28 5.16 10.13 -14.14
CA THR A 28 6.56 10.26 -14.58
C THR A 28 6.89 9.23 -15.67
N PRO A 29 6.21 9.30 -16.84
CA PRO A 29 6.34 8.30 -17.90
C PRO A 29 7.78 8.20 -18.45
N ASP A 30 8.53 9.30 -18.48
CA ASP A 30 9.93 9.34 -18.95
C ASP A 30 10.87 8.47 -18.11
N TYR A 31 10.52 8.24 -16.84
CA TYR A 31 11.27 7.41 -15.90
C TYR A 31 10.69 5.99 -15.74
N TYR A 32 9.64 5.66 -16.50
CA TYR A 32 8.99 4.36 -16.48
C TYR A 32 9.35 3.53 -17.73
N PRO A 33 9.65 2.22 -17.62
CA PRO A 33 9.68 1.39 -16.41
C PRO A 33 10.81 1.78 -15.45
N MET A 34 10.60 1.58 -14.15
CA MET A 34 11.46 2.13 -13.10
C MET A 34 12.67 1.23 -12.80
N SER A 35 13.82 1.83 -12.50
CA SER A 35 14.93 1.11 -11.86
C SER A 35 14.62 0.81 -10.39
N LEU A 36 15.42 -0.07 -9.77
CA LEU A 36 15.28 -0.41 -8.35
C LEU A 36 15.40 0.83 -7.43
N ASN A 37 16.41 1.66 -7.63
CA ASN A 37 16.65 2.88 -6.83
C ASN A 37 15.51 3.90 -6.99
N GLY A 38 14.99 4.06 -8.22
CA GLY A 38 13.85 4.93 -8.48
C GLY A 38 12.59 4.45 -7.75
N LEU A 39 12.34 3.14 -7.78
CA LEU A 39 11.21 2.53 -7.09
C LEU A 39 11.34 2.63 -5.56
N GLN A 40 12.54 2.42 -5.00
CA GLN A 40 12.78 2.64 -3.58
C GLN A 40 12.49 4.07 -3.16
N SER A 41 12.99 5.03 -3.93
CA SER A 41 12.72 6.44 -3.71
C SER A 41 11.22 6.76 -3.77
N ALA A 42 10.48 6.10 -4.67
CA ALA A 42 9.02 6.25 -4.78
C ALA A 42 8.26 5.61 -3.61
N CYS A 43 8.71 4.46 -3.08
CA CYS A 43 8.06 3.80 -1.95
C CYS A 43 8.21 4.61 -0.66
N ASN A 44 9.37 5.23 -0.47
CA ASN A 44 9.78 5.96 0.74
C ASN A 44 9.50 7.48 0.69
N GLN A 45 8.65 7.94 -0.24
CA GLN A 45 8.29 9.37 -0.31
C GLN A 45 7.59 9.83 0.98
N LYS A 46 7.93 11.04 1.43
CA LYS A 46 7.30 11.67 2.62
C LYS A 46 5.93 12.27 2.31
N THR A 47 5.61 12.47 1.03
CA THR A 47 4.34 13.03 0.57
C THR A 47 3.55 11.97 -0.19
N SER A 48 2.23 12.10 -0.19
CA SER A 48 1.34 11.16 -0.90
C SER A 48 1.47 9.70 -0.46
N ARG A 49 1.95 9.45 0.76
CA ARG A 49 2.11 8.13 1.35
C ARG A 49 1.48 8.10 2.73
N PHE A 50 0.72 7.06 3.00
CA PHE A 50 0.23 6.75 4.34
C PHE A 50 0.20 5.22 4.52
N PRO A 51 0.94 4.67 5.50
CA PRO A 51 1.91 5.34 6.37
C PRO A 51 3.18 5.78 5.62
N ILE A 52 3.96 6.68 6.19
CA ILE A 52 5.34 6.93 5.71
C ILE A 52 6.20 5.74 6.14
N VAL A 53 7.04 5.24 5.22
CA VAL A 53 7.88 4.05 5.44
C VAL A 53 9.31 4.31 4.98
N GLN A 54 10.21 3.43 5.38
CA GLN A 54 11.61 3.44 4.95
C GLN A 54 12.07 2.02 4.61
N TYR A 55 11.71 1.54 3.42
CA TYR A 55 12.08 0.21 2.96
C TYR A 55 13.53 0.16 2.49
N SER A 56 14.21 -0.93 2.84
CA SER A 56 15.54 -1.27 2.33
C SER A 56 15.46 -1.75 0.88
N GLU A 57 16.60 -1.72 0.18
CA GLU A 57 16.71 -2.23 -1.18
C GLU A 57 16.39 -3.74 -1.23
N GLU A 58 16.92 -4.50 -0.28
CA GLU A 58 16.69 -5.94 -0.13
C GLU A 58 15.20 -6.28 0.01
N LEU A 59 14.48 -5.54 0.87
CA LEU A 59 13.05 -5.71 1.05
C LEU A 59 12.28 -5.49 -0.25
N ILE A 60 12.65 -4.46 -1.02
CA ILE A 60 12.01 -4.17 -2.31
C ILE A 60 12.31 -5.25 -3.34
N VAL A 61 13.54 -5.77 -3.40
CA VAL A 61 13.89 -6.88 -4.29
C VAL A 61 13.05 -8.12 -3.97
N ASN A 62 12.94 -8.48 -2.69
CA ASN A 62 12.12 -9.61 -2.25
C ASN A 62 10.63 -9.41 -2.58
N THR A 63 10.12 -8.20 -2.35
CA THR A 63 8.73 -7.81 -2.68
C THR A 63 8.46 -7.89 -4.18
N LEU A 64 9.37 -7.38 -5.02
CA LEU A 64 9.28 -7.46 -6.47
C LEU A 64 9.27 -8.92 -6.96
N ASN A 65 10.07 -9.79 -6.36
CA ASN A 65 10.08 -11.22 -6.69
C ASN A 65 8.74 -11.88 -6.35
N SER A 66 8.12 -11.52 -5.22
CA SER A 66 6.77 -11.98 -4.86
C SER A 66 5.71 -11.48 -5.86
N LEU A 67 5.72 -10.18 -6.18
CA LEU A 67 4.78 -9.59 -7.14
C LEU A 67 4.92 -10.16 -8.56
N LYS A 68 6.13 -10.52 -8.99
CA LYS A 68 6.37 -11.23 -10.25
C LYS A 68 5.72 -12.61 -10.27
N LYS A 69 5.85 -13.38 -9.18
CA LYS A 69 5.19 -14.69 -9.04
C LYS A 69 3.67 -14.57 -9.12
N LYS A 70 3.11 -13.46 -8.63
CA LYS A 70 1.68 -13.10 -8.74
C LYS A 70 1.28 -12.53 -10.12
N GLY A 71 2.22 -12.36 -11.06
CA GLY A 71 1.98 -11.79 -12.39
C GLY A 71 1.74 -10.29 -12.42
N LEU A 72 1.81 -9.59 -11.28
CA LEU A 72 1.47 -8.17 -11.15
C LEU A 72 2.61 -7.23 -11.52
N VAL A 73 3.82 -7.73 -11.63
CA VAL A 73 5.02 -6.98 -12.04
C VAL A 73 5.81 -7.78 -13.06
N SER A 74 6.35 -7.10 -14.06
CA SER A 74 7.29 -7.66 -15.04
C SER A 74 8.59 -6.87 -15.09
N THR A 75 9.67 -7.53 -15.50
CA THR A 75 10.93 -6.86 -15.82
C THR A 75 10.99 -6.47 -17.28
N VAL A 76 11.60 -5.34 -17.56
CA VAL A 76 11.96 -4.91 -18.92
C VAL A 76 13.48 -4.79 -18.98
N THR A 77 14.06 -5.50 -19.94
CA THR A 77 15.49 -5.44 -20.26
C THR A 77 15.59 -5.06 -21.74
N GLY A 78 16.06 -3.86 -22.07
CA GLY A 78 16.07 -3.44 -23.47
C GLY A 78 16.89 -2.18 -23.78
N GLY A 79 17.59 -2.24 -24.92
CA GLY A 79 17.99 -1.09 -25.76
C GLY A 79 19.43 -0.61 -25.67
N SER A 80 19.99 -0.43 -24.47
CA SER A 80 21.36 0.09 -24.29
C SER A 80 21.90 -0.05 -22.85
N GLY A 81 21.02 -0.14 -21.85
CA GLY A 81 21.40 -0.27 -20.44
C GLY A 81 21.33 -1.71 -19.92
N ARG A 82 22.35 -2.12 -19.14
CA ARG A 82 22.37 -3.38 -18.36
C ARG A 82 21.41 -3.36 -17.15
N VAL A 83 20.75 -2.24 -16.87
CA VAL A 83 19.94 -2.05 -15.65
C VAL A 83 18.56 -2.64 -15.86
N VAL A 84 18.19 -3.60 -15.01
CA VAL A 84 16.84 -4.18 -14.96
C VAL A 84 15.84 -3.11 -14.52
N LYS A 85 14.76 -2.97 -15.28
CA LYS A 85 13.64 -2.08 -14.97
C LYS A 85 12.37 -2.86 -14.68
N PHE A 86 11.44 -2.27 -13.93
CA PHE A 86 10.22 -2.90 -13.45
C PHE A 86 8.99 -2.13 -13.92
N LYS A 87 7.95 -2.87 -14.35
CA LYS A 87 6.64 -2.35 -14.72
C LYS A 87 5.53 -3.11 -13.99
N HIS A 88 4.44 -2.41 -13.63
CA HIS A 88 3.22 -3.05 -13.17
C HIS A 88 2.44 -3.65 -14.35
N ASN A 89 1.64 -4.67 -14.05
CA ASN A 89 0.72 -5.32 -14.99
C ASN A 89 -0.73 -5.29 -14.48
N LEU A 90 -1.05 -4.58 -13.40
CA LEU A 90 -2.36 -4.70 -12.74
C LEU A 90 -3.51 -4.42 -13.70
N GLY A 91 -3.42 -3.36 -14.51
CA GLY A 91 -4.42 -3.00 -15.53
C GLY A 91 -4.47 -3.91 -16.77
N ILE A 92 -3.53 -4.86 -16.89
CA ILE A 92 -3.53 -5.89 -17.94
C ILE A 92 -4.10 -7.19 -17.38
N VAL A 93 -3.65 -7.57 -16.19
CA VAL A 93 -4.10 -8.77 -15.45
C VAL A 93 -5.56 -8.66 -15.09
N PHE A 94 -6.00 -7.46 -14.72
CA PHE A 94 -7.41 -7.07 -14.60
C PHE A 94 -7.62 -5.93 -15.58
N PRO A 95 -8.55 -6.04 -16.55
CA PRO A 95 -8.72 -5.06 -17.63
C PRO A 95 -9.36 -3.75 -17.13
N LEU A 96 -8.64 -3.05 -16.26
CA LEU A 96 -9.06 -1.85 -15.56
C LEU A 96 -8.86 -0.62 -16.44
N LEU A 97 -9.86 0.25 -16.45
CA LEU A 97 -9.78 1.55 -17.10
C LEU A 97 -8.79 2.47 -16.37
N PRO A 98 -8.26 3.52 -17.04
CA PRO A 98 -7.37 4.49 -16.40
C PRO A 98 -7.95 5.15 -15.15
N SER A 99 -9.25 5.46 -15.15
CA SER A 99 -9.98 6.02 -14.01
C SER A 99 -9.99 5.07 -12.82
N GLU A 100 -10.35 3.81 -13.07
CA GLU A 100 -10.39 2.74 -12.08
C GLU A 100 -9.01 2.46 -11.47
N LEU A 101 -7.99 2.36 -12.32
CA LEU A 101 -6.61 2.13 -11.90
C LEU A 101 -6.08 3.30 -11.06
N SER A 102 -6.50 4.54 -11.34
CA SER A 102 -6.13 5.71 -10.54
C SER A 102 -6.68 5.61 -9.11
N ILE A 103 -7.94 5.20 -8.94
CA ILE A 103 -8.56 5.04 -7.61
C ILE A 103 -7.84 3.96 -6.82
N ILE A 104 -7.63 2.78 -7.43
CA ILE A 104 -6.92 1.67 -6.80
C ILE A 104 -5.50 2.09 -6.39
N CYS A 105 -4.78 2.80 -7.26
CA CYS A 105 -3.45 3.32 -6.96
C CYS A 105 -3.43 4.19 -5.69
N ILE A 106 -4.35 5.15 -5.58
CA ILE A 106 -4.37 6.08 -4.45
C ILE A 106 -4.75 5.31 -3.17
N LEU A 107 -5.72 4.39 -3.24
CA LEU A 107 -6.09 3.56 -2.09
C LEU A 107 -4.92 2.67 -1.61
N LEU A 108 -4.11 2.12 -2.52
CA LEU A 108 -2.93 1.31 -2.16
C LEU A 108 -1.83 2.12 -1.45
N ILE A 109 -1.62 3.39 -1.84
CA ILE A 109 -0.50 4.19 -1.32
C ILE A 109 -0.89 5.15 -0.19
N ARG A 110 -2.19 5.43 -0.01
CA ARG A 110 -2.72 6.34 1.02
C ARG A 110 -3.77 5.71 1.94
N GLY A 111 -4.19 4.47 1.70
CA GLY A 111 -5.24 3.82 2.47
C GLY A 111 -6.63 4.39 2.18
N ALA A 112 -7.55 4.20 3.14
CA ALA A 112 -8.98 4.46 2.94
C ALA A 112 -9.31 5.96 2.80
N GLN A 113 -10.05 6.32 1.74
CA GLN A 113 -10.32 7.72 1.40
C GLN A 113 -11.78 8.00 1.04
N THR A 114 -12.21 9.25 1.22
CA THR A 114 -13.51 9.72 0.74
C THR A 114 -13.48 10.00 -0.77
N PRO A 115 -14.64 10.04 -1.45
CA PRO A 115 -14.70 10.46 -2.86
C PRO A 115 -14.08 11.84 -3.12
N GLY A 116 -14.23 12.80 -2.20
CA GLY A 116 -13.61 14.13 -2.31
C GLY A 116 -12.08 14.09 -2.20
N GLU A 117 -11.55 13.29 -1.28
CA GLU A 117 -10.10 13.05 -1.16
C GLU A 117 -9.56 12.39 -2.42
N LEU A 118 -10.26 11.38 -2.97
CA LEU A 118 -9.88 10.69 -4.20
C LEU A 118 -9.84 11.64 -5.40
N ASN A 119 -10.87 12.48 -5.58
CA ASN A 119 -10.92 13.47 -6.65
C ASN A 119 -9.72 14.44 -6.58
N THR A 120 -9.42 14.94 -5.39
CA THR A 120 -8.30 15.87 -5.17
C THR A 120 -6.95 15.20 -5.45
N ASN A 121 -6.81 13.93 -5.05
CA ASN A 121 -5.54 13.22 -5.11
C ASN A 121 -5.27 12.52 -6.45
N SER A 122 -6.29 12.37 -7.31
CA SER A 122 -6.16 11.70 -8.60
C SER A 122 -5.64 12.61 -9.71
N GLY A 123 -5.67 13.94 -9.58
CA GLY A 123 -5.49 14.86 -10.71
C GLY A 123 -4.24 14.66 -11.59
N ARG A 124 -3.13 14.12 -11.06
CA ARG A 124 -1.93 13.77 -11.86
C ARG A 124 -1.94 12.35 -12.44
N LEU A 125 -2.83 11.48 -11.96
CA LEU A 125 -3.02 10.10 -12.40
C LEU A 125 -4.14 10.00 -13.45
N TYR A 126 -5.27 10.62 -13.14
CA TYR A 126 -6.47 10.69 -13.94
C TYR A 126 -7.32 11.88 -13.47
N GLU A 127 -7.72 12.73 -14.41
CA GLU A 127 -8.59 13.88 -14.14
C GLU A 127 -10.05 13.44 -14.28
N PHE A 128 -10.80 13.51 -13.18
CA PHE A 128 -12.25 13.30 -13.18
C PHE A 128 -12.93 14.64 -13.41
N ASP A 129 -13.99 14.66 -14.24
CA ASP A 129 -14.73 15.89 -14.51
C ASP A 129 -15.53 16.33 -13.28
N THR A 130 -16.09 15.36 -12.54
CA THR A 130 -16.94 15.61 -11.38
C THR A 130 -16.68 14.64 -10.21
N ILE A 131 -17.14 14.98 -9.01
CA ILE A 131 -17.09 14.07 -7.85
C ILE A 131 -18.04 12.88 -8.07
N GLU A 132 -19.13 13.10 -8.80
CA GLU A 132 -20.09 12.10 -9.22
C GLU A 132 -19.45 11.02 -10.11
N ASP A 133 -18.47 11.38 -10.95
CA ASP A 133 -17.71 10.40 -11.75
C ASP A 133 -16.83 9.51 -10.87
N VAL A 134 -16.26 10.07 -9.81
CA VAL A 134 -15.49 9.30 -8.82
C VAL A 134 -16.42 8.32 -8.09
N GLN A 135 -17.60 8.75 -7.65
CA GLN A 135 -18.60 7.90 -7.01
C GLN A 135 -19.05 6.78 -7.94
N THR A 136 -19.37 7.10 -9.19
CA THR A 136 -19.77 6.11 -10.22
C THR A 136 -18.66 5.08 -10.45
N THR A 137 -17.39 5.52 -10.48
CA THR A 137 -16.25 4.61 -10.65
C THR A 137 -16.06 3.71 -9.43
N LEU A 138 -16.24 4.23 -8.21
CA LEU A 138 -16.20 3.45 -6.98
C LEU A 138 -17.32 2.40 -6.91
N GLU A 139 -18.54 2.78 -7.28
CA GLU A 139 -19.68 1.86 -7.36
C GLU A 139 -19.39 0.72 -8.32
N LYS A 140 -18.93 1.01 -9.54
CA LYS A 140 -18.50 0.00 -10.53
C LYS A 140 -17.44 -0.94 -9.96
N LEU A 141 -16.41 -0.39 -9.32
CA LEU A 141 -15.35 -1.20 -8.70
C LEU A 141 -15.84 -2.06 -7.52
N SER A 142 -16.91 -1.64 -6.83
CA SER A 142 -17.47 -2.38 -5.68
C SER A 142 -18.39 -3.53 -6.08
N VAL A 143 -19.02 -3.45 -7.25
CA VAL A 143 -19.94 -4.49 -7.77
C VAL A 143 -19.32 -5.35 -8.86
N ALA A 144 -18.10 -5.04 -9.29
CA ALA A 144 -17.34 -5.84 -10.23
C ALA A 144 -17.09 -7.27 -9.68
N GLU A 145 -16.85 -8.21 -10.59
CA GLU A 145 -16.46 -9.57 -10.24
C GLU A 145 -15.04 -9.86 -10.77
N PRO A 146 -14.01 -9.84 -9.90
CA PRO A 146 -14.07 -9.58 -8.44
C PRO A 146 -14.18 -8.09 -8.08
N ALA A 147 -14.70 -7.80 -6.89
CA ALA A 147 -14.82 -6.43 -6.38
C ALA A 147 -13.45 -5.91 -5.92
N PHE A 148 -13.06 -4.72 -6.37
CA PHE A 148 -11.75 -4.13 -6.05
C PHE A 148 -11.76 -3.20 -4.85
N VAL A 149 -12.93 -2.67 -4.50
CA VAL A 149 -13.09 -1.71 -3.40
C VAL A 149 -14.33 -2.04 -2.57
N LYS A 150 -14.31 -1.66 -1.29
CA LYS A 150 -15.49 -1.68 -0.42
C LYS A 150 -15.70 -0.32 0.25
N ALA A 151 -16.96 0.08 0.39
CA ALA A 151 -17.35 1.17 1.27
C ALA A 151 -17.25 0.70 2.73
N LEU A 152 -16.63 1.50 3.58
CA LEU A 152 -16.56 1.25 5.02
C LEU A 152 -17.78 1.81 5.74
N GLY A 153 -18.17 1.16 6.84
CA GLY A 153 -19.26 1.61 7.69
C GLY A 153 -19.07 3.06 8.16
N ARG A 154 -20.15 3.85 8.13
CA ARG A 154 -20.13 5.25 8.58
C ARG A 154 -19.79 5.32 10.07
N ARG A 155 -18.86 6.20 10.45
CA ARG A 155 -18.64 6.56 11.85
C ARG A 155 -19.77 7.49 12.33
N PRO A 156 -20.21 7.40 13.59
CA PRO A 156 -21.09 8.41 14.17
C PRO A 156 -20.48 9.82 13.98
N GLY A 157 -21.21 10.72 13.33
CA GLY A 157 -20.77 12.10 13.10
C GLY A 157 -19.95 12.37 11.82
N GLN A 158 -19.55 11.36 11.04
CA GLN A 158 -18.97 11.58 9.70
C GLN A 158 -20.06 11.50 8.62
N LYS A 159 -20.20 12.60 7.85
CA LYS A 159 -21.15 12.68 6.73
C LYS A 159 -20.72 11.86 5.51
N GLU A 160 -19.42 11.67 5.32
CA GLU A 160 -18.84 11.07 4.10
C GLU A 160 -18.35 9.64 4.32
N VAL A 161 -18.64 8.76 3.36
CA VAL A 161 -18.23 7.35 3.35
C VAL A 161 -16.77 7.26 2.87
N ARG A 162 -15.97 6.43 3.52
CA ARG A 162 -14.61 6.09 3.07
C ARG A 162 -14.61 4.76 2.34
N TYR A 163 -13.78 4.66 1.31
CA TYR A 163 -13.57 3.46 0.53
C TYR A 163 -12.18 2.91 0.78
N VAL A 164 -12.04 1.58 0.69
CA VAL A 164 -10.76 0.88 0.80
C VAL A 164 -10.65 -0.17 -0.31
N HIS A 165 -9.43 -0.49 -0.75
CA HIS A 165 -9.21 -1.54 -1.74
C HIS A 165 -9.41 -2.93 -1.13
N LEU A 166 -9.48 -3.97 -1.97
CA LEU A 166 -9.61 -5.39 -1.57
C LEU A 166 -8.41 -6.26 -1.98
N LEU A 167 -7.33 -5.64 -2.46
CA LEU A 167 -6.07 -6.29 -2.87
C LEU A 167 -5.16 -6.69 -1.69
N GLY A 168 -5.70 -7.16 -0.56
CA GLY A 168 -4.90 -7.50 0.63
C GLY A 168 -5.74 -7.64 1.88
N ASP A 169 -5.06 -7.77 3.03
CA ASP A 169 -5.76 -7.79 4.31
C ASP A 169 -6.27 -6.38 4.63
N VAL A 170 -7.59 -6.24 4.67
CA VAL A 170 -8.26 -4.95 4.72
C VAL A 170 -9.26 -4.98 5.87
N PRO A 171 -9.02 -4.18 6.92
CA PRO A 171 -9.90 -4.14 8.09
C PRO A 171 -11.35 -3.89 7.68
N ASP A 172 -12.29 -4.61 8.29
CA ASP A 172 -13.73 -4.39 8.08
C ASP A 172 -14.22 -3.05 8.64
N SER A 173 -13.44 -2.44 9.52
CA SER A 173 -13.64 -1.10 10.01
C SER A 173 -12.30 -0.38 10.17
N LEU A 174 -12.27 0.93 9.95
CA LEU A 174 -11.10 1.73 10.33
C LEU A 174 -10.96 1.71 11.85
N PRO A 175 -9.77 1.40 12.42
CA PRO A 175 -9.56 1.47 13.86
C PRO A 175 -10.01 2.84 14.38
N GLU A 176 -10.77 2.88 15.48
CA GLU A 176 -11.43 4.09 16.01
C GLU A 176 -10.49 5.29 16.24
N SER A 177 -9.18 5.05 16.27
CA SER A 177 -8.10 6.02 16.54
C SER A 177 -7.80 7.00 15.40
N GLY A 178 -8.83 7.66 14.84
CA GLY A 178 -8.67 8.57 13.71
C GLY A 178 -8.48 10.06 14.01
N ARG A 179 -8.68 10.55 15.24
CA ARG A 179 -8.54 12.00 15.57
C ARG A 179 -8.02 12.35 16.97
N SER A 180 -7.47 11.42 17.75
CA SER A 180 -6.91 11.74 19.07
C SER A 180 -5.86 10.71 19.48
N GLY A 181 -4.62 10.85 19.00
CA GLY A 181 -3.63 9.80 19.31
C GLY A 181 -2.17 10.02 18.95
N GLU A 182 -1.70 11.23 18.60
CA GLU A 182 -0.24 11.44 18.62
C GLU A 182 0.29 11.27 20.06
N SER A 183 -0.45 11.71 21.08
CA SER A 183 -0.11 11.46 22.50
C SER A 183 -0.37 10.00 22.92
N GLY A 184 -1.50 9.41 22.54
CA GLY A 184 -1.86 8.04 22.94
C GLY A 184 -1.01 6.96 22.26
N SER A 185 -0.55 7.19 21.03
CA SER A 185 0.37 6.28 20.34
C SER A 185 1.79 6.38 20.90
N ILE A 186 2.21 7.56 21.37
CA ILE A 186 3.50 7.72 22.05
C ILE A 186 3.44 7.07 23.43
N GLU A 187 2.42 7.31 24.24
CA GLU A 187 2.24 6.67 25.55
C GLU A 187 2.14 5.14 25.45
N GLN A 188 1.48 4.61 24.41
CA GLN A 188 1.43 3.16 24.16
C GLN A 188 2.78 2.59 23.73
N LEU A 189 3.57 3.34 22.96
CA LEU A 189 4.92 2.94 22.58
C LEU A 189 5.89 3.02 23.76
N GLU A 190 5.80 4.06 24.59
CA GLU A 190 6.58 4.22 25.83
C GLU A 190 6.32 3.07 26.80
N ASN A 191 5.05 2.72 27.05
CA ASN A 191 4.70 1.56 27.87
C ASN A 191 5.26 0.24 27.31
N ARG A 192 5.24 0.05 25.98
CA ARG A 192 5.81 -1.17 25.36
C ARG A 192 7.32 -1.20 25.47
N VAL A 193 8.00 -0.05 25.34
CA VAL A 193 9.45 0.05 25.51
C VAL A 193 9.83 -0.26 26.95
N GLU A 194 9.11 0.28 27.94
CA GLU A 194 9.37 0.02 29.36
C GLU A 194 9.21 -1.47 29.72
N ILE A 195 8.16 -2.12 29.20
CA ILE A 195 7.96 -3.58 29.38
C ILE A 195 9.12 -4.36 28.74
N LEU A 196 9.52 -4.02 27.52
CA LEU A 196 10.59 -4.72 26.81
C LEU A 196 11.97 -4.51 27.46
N GLU A 197 12.25 -3.33 28.01
CA GLU A 197 13.48 -3.06 28.75
C GLU A 197 13.55 -3.89 30.02
N LYS A 198 12.43 -4.05 30.72
CA LYS A 198 12.34 -4.92 31.89
C LYS A 198 12.56 -6.39 31.53
N GLU A 199 11.86 -6.89 30.50
CA GLU A 199 12.03 -8.27 30.02
C GLU A 199 13.48 -8.53 29.56
N LEU A 200 14.11 -7.56 28.90
CA LEU A 200 15.50 -7.65 28.48
C LEU A 200 16.47 -7.67 29.67
N SER A 201 16.19 -6.89 30.72
CA SER A 201 16.99 -6.92 31.94
C SER A 201 16.89 -8.26 32.63
N GLU A 202 15.67 -8.79 32.80
CA GLU A 202 15.44 -10.10 33.42
C GLU A 202 16.10 -11.23 32.62
N LEU A 203 16.05 -11.16 31.28
CA LEU A 203 16.71 -12.13 30.40
C LEU A 203 18.23 -12.04 30.49
N LYS A 204 18.80 -10.84 30.58
CA LYS A 204 20.25 -10.65 30.77
C LYS A 204 20.71 -11.22 32.10
N ASP A 205 19.97 -10.99 33.19
CA ASP A 205 20.31 -11.52 34.50
C ASP A 205 20.23 -13.05 34.53
N ALA A 206 19.20 -13.64 33.91
CA ALA A 206 19.10 -15.08 33.75
C ALA A 206 20.26 -15.65 32.92
N PHE A 207 20.64 -14.96 31.85
CA PHE A 207 21.76 -15.34 30.99
C PHE A 207 23.10 -15.31 31.74
N TYR A 208 23.36 -14.27 32.54
CA TYR A 208 24.60 -14.19 33.33
C TYR A 208 24.67 -15.27 34.41
N LYS A 209 23.55 -15.59 35.07
CA LYS A 209 23.49 -16.71 36.03
C LYS A 209 23.80 -18.05 35.36
N LEU A 210 23.22 -18.29 34.18
CA LEU A 210 23.50 -19.50 33.41
C LEU A 210 24.97 -19.60 32.99
N MET A 211 25.57 -18.47 32.58
CA MET A 211 26.99 -18.41 32.22
C MET A 211 27.93 -18.69 33.41
N ASP A 212 27.56 -18.24 34.61
CA ASP A 212 28.31 -18.49 35.85
C ASP A 212 28.18 -19.96 36.31
N GLU A 213 27.01 -20.58 36.14
CA GLU A 213 26.81 -22.01 36.41
C GLU A 213 27.53 -22.94 35.42
N LEU A 214 27.86 -22.45 34.22
CA LEU A 214 28.54 -23.19 33.15
C LEU A 214 30.06 -22.96 33.11
N SER A 215 30.60 -22.04 33.93
CA SER A 215 32.05 -21.77 34.09
C SER A 215 32.67 -22.52 35.25
#